data_AF-A0AAD0P8G9-F1
#
_entry.id   AF-A0AAD0P8G9-F1
#
_cell.length_a   1.000
_cell.length_b   1.000
_cell.length_c   1.000
_cell.angle_alpha   90.00
_cell.angle_beta   90.00
_cell.angle_gamma   90.00
#
_symmetry.space_group_name_H-M   'P 1'
#
loop_
_entity.id
_entity.type
_entity.pdbx_description
1 polymer ?
#
loop_
_entity_poly.entity_id
_entity_poly.type
_entity_poly.pdbx_seq_one_letter_code
_entity_poly.pdbx_strand_id
1 'polypeptide(L)'
;MNVTVYSKIKADKATRLVVGLSKYNNSSLLTNMTNISYPFDTAAFVVNDVKNCNTSELNSFRRVLGIIFSPKTAKDLIEYWKKNNISGPQIALDLENHFQIYFGNYFEKNNLNAFIKQNNTKNLKIILFTVKSFKDPIFKNSNAEIFKYTHPSQRGNTQQLFEDFDYCSQDYGFSSADDIKQKFSIKF
;
A
#
# COMPACT_ATOMS: atom_id res chain seq x y z
N MET A 1 0.88 -21.08 -15.67
CA MET A 1 1.02 -21.23 -14.20
C MET A 1 0.41 -20.00 -13.52
N ASN A 2 -0.26 -20.18 -12.38
CA ASN A 2 -0.63 -19.16 -11.37
C ASN A 2 -2.05 -18.56 -11.30
N VAL A 3 -3.08 -19.35 -11.61
CA VAL A 3 -4.42 -19.12 -11.01
C VAL A 3 -4.38 -19.29 -9.47
N THR A 4 -3.39 -20.02 -8.96
CA THR A 4 -3.30 -20.50 -7.57
C THR A 4 -2.95 -19.44 -6.52
N VAL A 5 -2.25 -18.35 -6.88
CA VAL A 5 -1.87 -17.31 -5.89
C VAL A 5 -3.10 -16.45 -5.55
N TYR A 6 -3.85 -16.02 -6.57
CA TYR A 6 -5.05 -15.20 -6.41
C TYR A 6 -6.25 -16.01 -5.88
N SER A 7 -6.39 -17.28 -6.28
CA SER A 7 -7.54 -18.11 -5.87
C SER A 7 -7.57 -18.49 -4.38
N LYS A 8 -6.47 -18.27 -3.65
CA LYS A 8 -6.36 -18.57 -2.21
C LYS A 8 -6.70 -17.37 -1.33
N ILE A 9 -7.03 -16.23 -1.91
CA ILE A 9 -7.23 -14.97 -1.19
C ILE A 9 -8.73 -14.69 -1.13
N LYS A 10 -9.35 -14.84 0.05
CA LYS A 10 -10.71 -14.37 0.26
C LYS A 10 -10.67 -12.86 0.48
N ALA A 11 -10.81 -12.09 -0.60
CA ALA A 11 -10.99 -10.64 -0.49
C ALA A 11 -12.24 -10.36 0.36
N ASP A 12 -12.09 -9.65 1.47
CA ASP A 12 -13.25 -9.02 2.11
C ASP A 12 -13.74 -7.89 1.17
N LYS A 13 -15.02 -7.54 1.25
CA LYS A 13 -15.61 -6.51 0.37
C LYS A 13 -15.13 -5.07 0.70
N ALA A 14 -13.99 -4.94 1.39
CA ALA A 14 -13.44 -3.66 1.81
C ALA A 14 -12.55 -3.06 0.72
N THR A 15 -12.76 -1.78 0.43
CA THR A 15 -11.85 -1.00 -0.40
C THR A 15 -10.72 -0.48 0.49
N ARG A 16 -9.46 -0.67 0.08
CA ARG A 16 -8.29 -0.24 0.84
C ARG A 16 -7.55 0.85 0.10
N LEU A 17 -7.29 1.95 0.79
CA LEU A 17 -6.41 3.01 0.30
C LEU A 17 -5.14 3.07 1.16
N VAL A 18 -4.01 2.88 0.51
CA VAL A 18 -2.68 3.03 1.08
C VAL A 18 -2.13 4.38 0.68
N VAL A 19 -1.94 5.28 1.65
CA VAL A 19 -1.45 6.63 1.39
C VAL A 19 -0.02 6.78 1.84
N GLY A 20 0.84 7.18 0.92
CA GLY A 20 2.24 7.46 1.19
C GLY A 20 2.80 8.56 0.33
N LEU A 21 4.08 8.87 0.58
CA LEU A 21 4.87 9.67 -0.32
C LEU A 21 5.50 8.73 -1.34
N SER A 22 5.40 9.07 -2.61
CA SER A 22 6.33 8.52 -3.57
C SER A 22 7.73 9.03 -3.20
N LYS A 23 8.59 8.13 -2.70
CA LYS A 23 9.96 8.48 -2.27
C LYS A 23 10.93 8.70 -3.42
N TYR A 24 10.50 8.44 -4.65
CA TYR A 24 11.39 8.39 -5.77
C TYR A 24 11.70 9.82 -6.25
N ASN A 25 12.87 10.33 -5.85
CA ASN A 25 13.37 11.63 -6.32
C ASN A 25 13.62 11.66 -7.84
N ASN A 26 13.66 10.48 -8.49
CA ASN A 26 13.80 10.33 -9.93
C ASN A 26 12.46 9.93 -10.58
N SER A 27 12.05 10.66 -11.62
CA SER A 27 10.85 10.39 -12.39
C SER A 27 10.83 9.01 -13.04
N SER A 28 11.99 8.42 -13.36
CA SER A 28 12.06 7.09 -13.98
C SER A 28 11.69 5.93 -13.05
N LEU A 29 11.69 6.17 -11.74
CA LEU A 29 11.36 5.19 -10.70
C LEU A 29 9.92 5.35 -10.18
N LEU A 30 9.24 6.44 -10.54
CA LEU A 30 7.83 6.64 -10.25
C LEU A 30 6.99 5.65 -11.06
N THR A 31 6.05 4.98 -10.40
CA THR A 31 4.98 4.26 -11.09
C THR A 31 3.96 5.28 -11.59
N ASN A 32 4.12 5.70 -12.84
CA ASN A 32 3.24 6.66 -13.51
C ASN A 32 2.01 5.95 -14.11
N MET A 33 0.84 6.51 -13.86
CA MET A 33 -0.48 5.98 -14.20
C MET A 33 -1.30 6.93 -15.10
N THR A 34 -0.74 8.04 -15.59
CA THR A 34 -1.48 9.13 -16.29
C THR A 34 -2.24 8.72 -17.56
N ASN A 35 -1.98 7.53 -18.12
CA ASN A 35 -2.65 7.00 -19.32
C ASN A 35 -3.42 5.70 -19.03
N ILE A 36 -3.76 5.47 -17.76
CA ILE A 36 -4.40 4.25 -17.29
C ILE A 36 -5.63 4.64 -16.49
N SER A 37 -6.69 3.82 -16.55
CA SER A 37 -7.85 3.99 -15.69
C SER A 37 -7.47 3.61 -14.25
N TYR A 38 -6.81 4.54 -13.56
CA TYR A 38 -6.42 4.48 -12.16
C TYR A 38 -6.74 5.82 -11.50
N PRO A 39 -7.18 5.87 -10.24
CA PRO A 39 -7.62 7.12 -9.62
C PRO A 39 -6.48 8.09 -9.26
N PHE A 40 -5.22 7.73 -9.50
CA PHE A 40 -4.04 8.53 -9.17
C PHE A 40 -3.07 8.54 -10.34
N ASP A 41 -2.37 9.64 -10.57
CA ASP A 41 -1.34 9.79 -11.60
C ASP A 41 -0.04 9.06 -11.21
N THR A 42 0.21 8.90 -9.91
CA THR A 42 1.35 8.16 -9.37
C THR A 42 0.91 7.19 -8.28
N ALA A 43 1.19 5.90 -8.48
CA ALA A 43 0.98 4.91 -7.44
C ALA A 43 2.11 4.99 -6.38
N ALA A 44 1.76 5.30 -5.12
CA ALA A 44 2.75 5.37 -4.04
C ALA A 44 3.31 3.99 -3.69
N PHE A 45 4.58 3.92 -3.24
CA PHE A 45 5.30 2.68 -2.84
C PHE A 45 5.50 1.60 -3.90
N VAL A 46 4.73 1.62 -4.98
CA VAL A 46 4.87 0.69 -6.09
C VAL A 46 6.13 1.07 -6.86
N VAL A 47 7.07 0.13 -6.94
CA VAL A 47 8.29 0.27 -7.71
C VAL A 47 7.99 0.10 -9.20
N ASN A 48 8.55 0.96 -10.05
CA ASN A 48 8.32 0.89 -11.50
C ASN A 48 8.83 -0.44 -12.12
N ASP A 49 9.92 -0.98 -11.57
CA ASP A 49 10.50 -2.27 -11.97
C ASP A 49 10.92 -3.06 -10.72
N VAL A 50 10.17 -4.12 -10.38
CA VAL A 50 10.44 -4.95 -9.20
C VAL A 50 11.74 -5.76 -9.34
N LYS A 51 12.17 -6.05 -10.57
CA LYS A 51 13.36 -6.87 -10.83
C LYS A 51 14.64 -6.06 -10.62
N ASN A 52 14.65 -4.81 -11.09
CA ASN A 52 15.85 -3.96 -11.10
C ASN A 52 15.84 -2.81 -10.08
N CYS A 53 14.77 -2.65 -9.28
CA CYS A 53 14.76 -1.60 -8.24
C CYS A 53 15.78 -1.86 -7.13
N ASN A 54 16.15 -0.80 -6.42
CA ASN A 54 17.11 -0.93 -5.33
C ASN A 54 16.49 -1.67 -4.12
N THR A 55 17.37 -2.27 -3.31
CA THR A 55 16.97 -3.11 -2.17
C THR A 55 16.09 -2.37 -1.15
N SER A 56 16.35 -1.08 -0.90
CA SER A 56 15.61 -0.28 0.09
C SER A 56 14.16 -0.03 -0.32
N GLU A 57 13.94 0.27 -1.61
CA GLU A 57 12.62 0.50 -2.19
C GLU A 57 11.81 -0.78 -2.24
N LEU A 58 12.43 -1.86 -2.72
CA LEU A 58 11.79 -3.17 -2.73
C LEU A 58 11.40 -3.60 -1.31
N ASN A 59 12.25 -3.33 -0.32
CA ASN A 59 11.96 -3.64 1.08
C ASN A 59 10.82 -2.76 1.62
N SER A 60 10.74 -1.49 1.24
CA SER A 60 9.62 -0.62 1.60
C SER A 60 8.31 -1.15 1.00
N PHE A 61 8.31 -1.52 -0.28
CA PHE A 61 7.14 -2.10 -0.93
C PHE A 61 6.74 -3.45 -0.30
N ARG A 62 7.72 -4.33 -0.03
CA ARG A 62 7.53 -5.59 0.72
C ARG A 62 6.84 -5.39 2.06
N ARG A 63 7.28 -4.40 2.84
CA ARG A 63 6.70 -4.09 4.15
C ARG A 63 5.25 -3.62 4.02
N VAL A 64 4.93 -2.78 3.04
CA VAL A 64 3.55 -2.35 2.78
C VAL A 64 2.66 -3.54 2.42
N LEU A 65 3.13 -4.41 1.51
CA LEU A 65 2.40 -5.62 1.17
C LEU A 65 2.27 -6.58 2.35
N GLY A 66 3.28 -6.68 3.21
CA GLY A 66 3.25 -7.48 4.43
C GLY A 66 2.35 -6.91 5.54
N ILE A 67 1.93 -5.64 5.43
CA ILE A 67 0.89 -5.06 6.28
C ILE A 67 -0.50 -5.40 5.74
N ILE A 68 -0.68 -5.30 4.43
CA ILE A 68 -1.95 -5.60 3.75
C ILE A 68 -2.24 -7.10 3.79
N PHE A 69 -1.22 -7.91 3.55
CA PHE A 69 -1.26 -9.36 3.44
C PHE A 69 -0.36 -10.01 4.49
N SER A 70 -0.33 -11.33 4.55
CA SER A 70 0.70 -12.01 5.36
C SER A 70 2.10 -11.80 4.73
N PRO A 71 3.17 -11.83 5.53
CA PRO A 71 4.55 -11.87 5.04
C PRO A 71 4.80 -12.89 3.92
N LYS A 72 4.24 -14.09 4.08
CA LYS A 72 4.36 -15.18 3.11
C LYS A 72 3.70 -14.81 1.78
N THR A 73 2.45 -14.33 1.83
CA THR A 73 1.73 -13.92 0.61
C THR A 73 2.44 -12.76 -0.09
N ALA A 74 2.91 -11.76 0.67
CA ALA A 74 3.64 -10.62 0.11
C ALA A 74 4.91 -11.08 -0.64
N LYS A 75 5.65 -12.04 -0.07
CA LYS A 75 6.80 -12.65 -0.72
C LYS A 75 6.40 -13.37 -2.01
N ASP A 76 5.38 -14.22 -1.96
CA ASP A 76 4.91 -15.00 -3.11
C ASP A 76 4.44 -14.10 -4.27
N LEU A 77 3.73 -13.01 -3.98
CA LEU A 77 3.29 -12.01 -4.97
C LEU A 77 4.48 -11.30 -5.64
N ILE A 78 5.47 -10.88 -4.84
CA ILE A 78 6.66 -10.20 -5.38
C ILE A 78 7.48 -11.15 -6.25
N GLU A 79 7.66 -12.41 -5.83
CA GLU A 79 8.35 -13.42 -6.64
C GLU A 79 7.61 -13.70 -7.95
N TYR A 80 6.28 -13.72 -7.92
CA TYR A 80 5.45 -13.83 -9.11
C TYR A 80 5.67 -12.66 -10.08
N TRP A 81 5.57 -11.40 -9.61
CA TRP A 81 5.76 -10.23 -10.47
C TRP A 81 7.18 -10.16 -11.03
N LYS A 82 8.20 -10.50 -10.23
CA LYS A 82 9.59 -10.59 -10.68
C LYS A 82 9.76 -11.63 -11.78
N LYS A 83 9.23 -12.84 -11.59
CA LYS A 83 9.37 -13.95 -12.54
C LYS A 83 8.72 -13.63 -13.88
N ASN A 84 7.61 -12.89 -13.87
CA ASN A 84 6.84 -12.56 -15.07
C ASN A 84 7.15 -11.16 -15.64
N ASN A 85 8.14 -10.44 -15.08
CA ASN A 85 8.51 -9.08 -15.46
C ASN A 85 7.31 -8.11 -15.51
N ILE A 86 6.42 -8.19 -14.52
CA ILE A 86 5.24 -7.32 -14.43
C ILE A 86 5.69 -5.91 -14.03
N SER A 87 5.21 -4.90 -14.77
CA SER A 87 5.59 -3.50 -14.54
C SER A 87 4.88 -2.91 -13.33
N GLY A 88 5.43 -1.83 -12.75
CA GLY A 88 4.79 -1.10 -11.65
C GLY A 88 3.32 -0.74 -11.92
N PRO A 89 2.97 -0.16 -13.08
CA PRO A 89 1.57 0.14 -13.40
C PRO A 89 0.67 -1.11 -13.43
N GLN A 90 1.16 -2.20 -14.00
CA GLN A 90 0.42 -3.47 -14.01
C GLN A 90 0.26 -4.04 -12.59
N ILE A 91 1.25 -3.87 -11.71
CA ILE A 91 1.13 -4.27 -10.30
C ILE A 91 0.05 -3.46 -9.57
N ALA A 92 -0.01 -2.15 -9.81
CA ALA A 92 -1.05 -1.31 -9.23
C ALA A 92 -2.46 -1.75 -9.69
N LEU A 93 -2.61 -2.06 -10.98
CA LEU A 93 -3.86 -2.59 -11.55
C LEU A 93 -4.20 -4.00 -11.03
N ASP A 94 -3.22 -4.90 -10.90
CA ASP A 94 -3.41 -6.23 -10.32
C ASP A 94 -3.99 -6.10 -8.90
N LEU A 95 -3.42 -5.19 -8.10
CA LEU A 95 -3.84 -4.95 -6.72
C LEU A 95 -5.26 -4.35 -6.64
N GLU A 96 -5.60 -3.46 -7.55
CA GLU A 96 -6.96 -2.93 -7.69
C GLU A 96 -7.96 -4.04 -8.10
N ASN A 97 -7.70 -4.70 -9.22
CA ASN A 97 -8.65 -5.60 -9.87
C ASN A 97 -8.92 -6.84 -9.04
N HIS A 98 -7.92 -7.36 -8.33
CA HIS A 98 -8.05 -8.60 -7.58
C HIS A 98 -8.37 -8.40 -6.09
N PHE A 99 -8.02 -7.24 -5.51
CA PHE A 99 -8.09 -7.05 -4.06
C PHE A 99 -8.70 -5.72 -3.62
N GLN A 100 -9.10 -4.84 -4.54
CA GLN A 100 -9.63 -3.50 -4.24
C GLN A 100 -8.66 -2.67 -3.40
N ILE A 101 -7.35 -2.81 -3.67
CA ILE A 101 -6.28 -2.06 -3.01
C ILE A 101 -5.77 -0.96 -3.94
N TYR A 102 -5.73 0.25 -3.41
CA TYR A 102 -5.29 1.45 -4.10
C TYR A 102 -4.10 2.07 -3.39
N PHE A 103 -3.13 2.56 -4.14
CA PHE A 103 -1.91 3.19 -3.63
C PHE A 103 -1.90 4.66 -4.03
N GLY A 104 -2.37 5.52 -3.12
CA GLY A 104 -2.50 6.95 -3.36
C GLY A 104 -1.25 7.74 -2.95
N ASN A 105 -0.80 8.63 -3.82
CA ASN A 105 0.27 9.57 -3.52
C ASN A 105 -0.28 10.78 -2.75
N TYR A 106 0.26 11.06 -1.56
CA TYR A 106 -0.16 12.18 -0.71
C TYR A 106 -0.08 13.55 -1.39
N PHE A 107 0.79 13.74 -2.38
CA PHE A 107 0.87 14.99 -3.12
C PHE A 107 -0.32 15.22 -4.06
N GLU A 108 -1.06 14.17 -4.43
CA GLU A 108 -2.25 14.26 -5.29
C GLU A 108 -3.52 14.49 -4.46
N LYS A 109 -3.54 15.56 -3.67
CA LYS A 109 -4.61 15.82 -2.69
C LYS A 109 -6.01 15.87 -3.31
N ASN A 110 -6.14 16.41 -4.52
CA ASN A 110 -7.41 16.51 -5.22
C ASN A 110 -7.94 15.12 -5.59
N ASN A 111 -7.07 14.26 -6.13
CA ASN A 111 -7.40 12.88 -6.50
C ASN A 111 -7.75 12.05 -5.26
N LEU A 112 -6.99 12.20 -4.17
CA LEU A 112 -7.29 11.58 -2.88
C LEU A 112 -8.66 11.99 -2.34
N ASN A 113 -8.96 13.28 -2.35
CA ASN A 113 -10.25 13.79 -1.88
C ASN A 113 -11.41 13.27 -2.74
N ALA A 114 -11.25 13.25 -4.07
CA ALA A 114 -12.24 12.71 -4.99
C ALA A 114 -12.48 11.21 -4.73
N PHE A 115 -11.40 10.42 -4.61
CA PHE A 115 -11.47 8.99 -4.32
C PHE A 115 -12.18 8.71 -3.00
N ILE A 116 -11.81 9.43 -1.93
CA ILE A 116 -12.43 9.27 -0.60
C ILE A 116 -13.91 9.58 -0.66
N LYS A 117 -14.32 10.69 -1.30
CA LYS A 117 -15.74 11.05 -1.45
C LYS A 117 -16.54 9.99 -2.21
N GLN A 118 -16.01 9.47 -3.31
CA GLN A 118 -16.65 8.42 -4.12
C GLN A 118 -16.82 7.09 -3.36
N ASN A 119 -15.97 6.84 -2.36
CA ASN A 119 -15.97 5.60 -1.59
C ASN A 119 -16.43 5.80 -0.13
N ASN A 120 -16.94 6.99 0.23
CA ASN A 120 -17.28 7.36 1.61
C ASN A 120 -18.47 6.57 2.20
N THR A 121 -19.27 5.94 1.34
CA THR A 121 -20.38 5.05 1.71
C THR A 121 -20.01 3.56 1.62
N LYS A 122 -18.79 3.25 1.18
CA LYS A 122 -18.26 1.89 1.10
C LYS A 122 -17.49 1.57 2.39
N ASN A 123 -17.23 0.29 2.61
CA ASN A 123 -16.31 -0.18 3.65
C ASN A 123 -14.87 0.22 3.29
N LEU A 124 -14.57 1.52 3.36
CA LEU A 124 -13.30 2.13 3.00
C LEU A 124 -12.37 2.10 4.23
N LYS A 125 -11.21 1.50 4.04
CA LYS A 125 -10.14 1.44 5.03
C LYS A 125 -8.93 2.18 4.49
N ILE A 126 -8.37 3.11 5.25
CA ILE A 126 -7.24 3.94 4.83
C ILE A 126 -6.07 3.70 5.78
N ILE A 127 -4.90 3.37 5.25
CA ILE A 127 -3.66 3.40 6.03
C ILE A 127 -2.78 4.56 5.58
N LEU A 128 -2.37 5.37 6.55
CA LEU A 128 -1.53 6.54 6.37
C LEU A 128 -0.12 6.21 6.85
N PHE A 129 0.89 6.43 6.01
CA PHE A 129 2.30 6.15 6.33
C PHE A 129 3.15 7.39 6.59
N THR A 130 2.54 8.58 6.65
CA THR A 130 3.28 9.84 6.79
C THR A 130 2.70 10.71 7.90
N VAL A 131 3.55 11.28 8.75
CA VAL A 131 3.11 12.20 9.82
C VAL A 131 2.36 13.40 9.25
N LYS A 132 2.73 13.85 8.04
CA LYS A 132 2.00 14.92 7.31
C LYS A 132 0.55 14.52 7.05
N SER A 133 0.30 13.32 6.54
CA SER A 133 -1.05 12.84 6.28
C SER A 133 -1.92 12.68 7.53
N PHE A 134 -1.34 12.44 8.72
CA PHE A 134 -2.13 12.23 9.94
C PHE A 134 -2.93 13.46 10.39
N LYS A 135 -2.46 14.65 10.00
CA LYS A 135 -3.06 15.92 10.38
C LYS A 135 -3.94 16.51 9.26
N ASP A 136 -3.92 15.92 8.07
CA ASP A 136 -4.61 16.48 6.90
C ASP A 136 -6.14 16.33 7.02
N PRO A 137 -6.92 17.41 6.86
CA PRO A 137 -8.38 17.37 6.96
C PRO A 137 -9.08 16.41 5.99
N ILE A 138 -8.48 16.09 4.84
CA ILE A 138 -9.09 15.19 3.84
C ILE A 138 -9.40 13.81 4.42
N PHE A 139 -8.60 13.34 5.39
CA PHE A 139 -8.81 12.06 6.04
C PHE A 139 -9.75 12.19 7.24
N LYS A 140 -9.64 13.26 8.03
CA LYS A 140 -10.45 13.46 9.25
C LYS A 140 -11.96 13.53 8.99
N ASN A 141 -12.36 14.06 7.85
CA ASN A 141 -13.77 14.26 7.51
C ASN A 141 -14.40 13.07 6.76
N SER A 142 -13.69 11.95 6.68
CA SER A 142 -14.19 10.75 6.01
C SER A 142 -14.83 9.78 7.01
N ASN A 143 -15.80 9.00 6.55
CA ASN A 143 -16.37 7.87 7.30
C ASN A 143 -15.49 6.61 7.22
N ALA A 144 -14.27 6.74 6.70
CA ALA A 144 -13.36 5.63 6.54
C ALA A 144 -12.74 5.18 7.87
N GLU A 145 -12.44 3.90 7.99
CA GLU A 145 -11.57 3.42 9.06
C GLU A 145 -10.13 3.82 8.77
N ILE A 146 -9.54 4.68 9.61
CA ILE A 146 -8.21 5.24 9.40
C ILE A 146 -7.18 4.62 10.34
N PHE A 147 -6.12 4.09 9.76
CA PHE A 147 -4.97 3.54 10.43
C PHE A 147 -3.76 4.43 10.19
N LYS A 148 -2.97 4.66 11.23
CA LYS A 148 -1.74 5.48 11.17
C LYS A 148 -0.55 4.58 11.45
N TYR A 149 0.46 4.62 10.58
CA TYR A 149 1.63 3.75 10.73
C TYR A 149 2.94 4.45 10.36
N THR A 150 4.05 3.95 10.90
CA THR A 150 5.38 4.47 10.62
C THR A 150 5.75 4.29 9.16
N HIS A 151 6.51 5.23 8.56
CA HIS A 151 6.86 5.12 7.15
C HIS A 151 7.71 3.85 6.90
N PRO A 152 7.37 2.99 5.93
CA PRO A 152 8.04 1.70 5.70
C PRO A 152 9.55 1.76 5.41
N SER A 153 10.11 2.94 5.12
CA SER A 153 11.54 3.11 4.82
C SER A 153 12.36 3.51 6.05
N GLN A 154 11.71 3.85 7.17
CA GLN A 154 12.40 4.31 8.38
C GLN A 154 13.06 3.15 9.14
N ARG A 155 12.78 1.91 8.73
CA ARG A 155 13.50 0.72 9.19
C ARG A 155 14.64 0.43 8.23
N GLY A 156 15.86 0.36 8.75
CA GLY A 156 17.08 0.10 7.97
C GLY A 156 17.05 -1.24 7.21
N ASN A 157 18.20 -1.64 6.66
CA ASN A 157 18.37 -2.86 5.85
C ASN A 157 18.30 -4.19 6.64
N THR A 158 17.83 -4.18 7.89
CA THR A 158 17.84 -5.38 8.75
C THR A 158 16.89 -6.46 8.22
N GLN A 159 17.39 -7.70 8.21
CA GLN A 159 16.76 -8.93 7.71
C GLN A 159 15.46 -9.33 8.44
N GLN A 160 15.07 -8.64 9.51
CA GLN A 160 13.78 -8.79 10.21
C GLN A 160 12.61 -8.15 9.41
N LEU A 161 12.64 -8.31 8.08
CA LEU A 161 11.77 -7.68 7.09
C LEU A 161 10.27 -8.05 7.24
N PHE A 162 9.97 -9.03 8.09
CA PHE A 162 8.67 -9.70 8.20
C PHE A 162 8.22 -9.95 9.64
N GLU A 163 9.05 -9.63 10.64
CA GLU A 163 8.76 -9.83 12.08
C GLU A 163 8.21 -8.54 12.74
N ASP A 164 8.42 -7.38 12.11
CA ASP A 164 8.16 -6.07 12.69
C ASP A 164 6.72 -5.55 12.48
N PHE A 165 5.72 -6.31 12.89
CA PHE A 165 4.40 -5.69 13.13
C PHE A 165 4.41 -4.83 14.43
N ASP A 166 5.36 -5.07 15.34
CA ASP A 166 5.26 -4.72 16.77
C ASP A 166 5.69 -3.31 17.17
N TYR A 167 5.99 -2.42 16.24
CA TYR A 167 6.74 -1.23 16.61
C TYR A 167 6.04 0.04 16.18
N CYS A 168 5.11 0.42 17.05
CA CYS A 168 4.44 1.70 17.12
C CYS A 168 4.82 2.35 18.45
N SER A 169 5.69 3.37 18.45
CA SER A 169 5.80 4.19 19.67
C SER A 169 4.49 4.97 19.81
N GLN A 170 3.79 4.80 20.93
CA GLN A 170 2.47 5.40 21.14
C GLN A 170 2.52 6.94 21.13
N ASP A 171 3.71 7.53 21.30
CA ASP A 171 3.98 8.96 21.37
C ASP A 171 3.57 9.76 20.11
N TYR A 172 3.31 9.08 18.99
CA TYR A 172 2.89 9.72 17.72
C TYR A 172 1.47 9.34 17.26
N GLY A 173 0.68 8.68 18.12
CA GLY A 173 -0.70 8.32 17.81
C GLY A 173 -0.85 7.32 16.65
N PHE A 174 0.11 6.40 16.52
CA PHE A 174 0.04 5.26 15.59
C PHE A 174 -1.01 4.24 16.05
N SER A 175 -1.61 3.54 15.09
CA SER A 175 -2.51 2.40 15.36
C SER A 175 -1.71 1.19 15.86
N SER A 176 -2.33 0.34 16.68
CA SER A 176 -1.69 -0.88 17.15
C SER A 176 -1.47 -1.88 16.01
N ALA A 177 -0.44 -2.72 16.17
CA ALA A 177 -0.16 -3.84 15.26
C ALA A 177 -1.39 -4.75 15.10
N ASP A 178 -2.04 -5.06 16.22
CA ASP A 178 -3.19 -5.95 16.27
C ASP A 178 -4.43 -5.36 15.63
N ASP A 179 -4.69 -4.05 15.80
CA ASP A 179 -5.77 -3.37 15.09
C ASP A 179 -5.58 -3.44 13.57
N ILE A 180 -4.36 -3.20 13.09
CA ILE A 180 -4.05 -3.28 11.66
C ILE A 180 -4.24 -4.72 11.16
N LYS A 181 -3.68 -5.72 11.86
CA LYS A 181 -3.85 -7.14 11.50
C LYS A 181 -5.32 -7.58 11.49
N GLN A 182 -6.10 -7.12 12.47
CA GLN A 182 -7.49 -7.55 12.64
C GLN A 182 -8.44 -6.86 11.66
N LYS A 183 -8.24 -5.55 11.44
CA LYS A 183 -9.21 -4.68 10.76
C LYS A 183 -8.75 -4.27 9.37
N PHE A 184 -7.45 -4.01 9.15
CA PHE A 184 -6.94 -3.58 7.86
C PHE A 184 -6.50 -4.75 6.98
N SER A 185 -5.71 -5.70 7.49
CA SER A 185 -5.14 -6.79 6.69
C SER A 185 -6.21 -7.73 6.10
N ILE A 186 -5.86 -8.39 4.99
CA ILE A 186 -6.69 -9.40 4.33
C ILE A 186 -6.35 -10.77 4.94
N LYS A 187 -7.39 -11.49 5.39
CA LYS A 187 -7.26 -12.84 5.97
C LYS A 187 -7.29 -13.90 4.86
N PHE A 188 -6.47 -14.93 5.03
CA PHE A 188 -6.34 -16.08 4.12
C PHE A 188 -6.91 -17.32 4.80
#